data_AF-A0A375DN13-F1
#
_entry.id   AF-A0A375DN13-F1
#
_cell.length_a   1.000
_cell.length_b   1.000
_cell.length_c   1.000
_cell.angle_alpha   90.00
_cell.angle_beta   90.00
_cell.angle_gamma   90.00
#
_symmetry.space_group_name_H-M   'P 1'
#
loop_
_entity.id
_entity.type
_entity.pdbx_description
1 polymer ?
#
loop_
_entity_poly.entity_id
_entity_poly.type
_entity_poly.pdbx_seq_one_letter_code
_entity_poly.pdbx_strand_id
1 'polypeptide(L)'
;MTTATHQHRASPTAPPAPGAAHIAPAEIATGVVIGRASEYFDFFVYGIASVLVFPAVYFPFADRLDALLYAFAIFALAFIGRPFGTALFMGIQRRWGRGVKLTASLFLLGTATVGIAFLPGYAALGPAAIVLLAVFRTLQGVAFGGSWDGLPSLLALNAPAQRRGWYAMLGQLGAPTGFIVAGSLFLFLNLSLEPREFLAWGWRYPFYVAFAINVVALFARLRLVVTHEYTQLLDEDELEPISTTEIVRKQGYNLLLGAFAALASFALFHLVTVFPLSWVALNGSQPVTDVLAVQIAGAFIGILGTIASGVIADRIGRRTTLALMAILIGIFSLFAPWLMGGGPLAQDLFILLGFALLGLSYGQAAGAVTSNFERRFRYTGAALTTDMAWLFGAGFAPLVALGLSAEFGLAAVSGYLLSGVACTLLALRINRALGTHV
;
A
#
# COMPACT_ATOMS: atom_id res chain seq x y z
N MET A 1 13.06 33.13 65.12
CA MET A 1 14.09 33.46 64.11
C MET A 1 15.28 32.59 64.45
N THR A 2 15.66 31.55 63.72
CA THR A 2 15.95 31.45 62.28
C THR A 2 15.83 29.99 61.84
N THR A 3 15.04 29.74 60.80
CA THR A 3 14.95 28.47 60.06
C THR A 3 16.15 28.34 59.12
N ALA A 4 16.99 27.32 59.32
CA ALA A 4 18.08 26.99 58.40
C ALA A 4 17.59 25.93 57.40
N THR A 5 17.61 26.31 56.13
CA THR A 5 17.18 25.56 54.95
C THR A 5 18.18 24.46 54.58
N HIS A 6 17.67 23.24 54.38
CA HIS A 6 18.39 22.15 53.72
C HIS A 6 18.70 22.53 52.25
N GLN A 7 19.98 22.76 51.93
CA GLN A 7 20.44 22.83 50.53
C GLN A 7 20.67 21.40 50.02
N HIS A 8 19.79 20.95 49.13
CA HIS A 8 19.99 19.74 48.34
C HIS A 8 21.05 20.04 47.26
N ARG A 9 22.28 19.53 47.43
CA ARG A 9 23.32 19.58 46.38
C ARG A 9 22.86 18.71 45.21
N ALA A 10 22.59 19.32 44.07
CA ALA A 10 22.41 18.61 42.81
C ALA A 10 23.71 17.88 42.43
N SER A 11 23.59 16.57 42.19
CA SER A 11 24.67 15.75 41.65
C SER A 11 25.06 16.25 40.24
N PRO A 12 26.36 16.28 39.88
CA PRO A 12 26.76 16.62 38.51
C PRO A 12 26.22 15.55 37.56
N THR A 13 25.40 15.96 36.59
CA THR A 13 25.00 15.15 35.45
C THR A 13 26.25 14.63 34.73
N ALA A 14 26.40 13.31 34.64
CA ALA A 14 27.47 12.68 33.88
C ALA A 14 27.43 13.15 32.42
N PRO A 15 28.58 13.40 31.77
CA PRO A 15 28.61 13.74 30.36
C PRO A 15 28.07 12.56 29.52
N PRO A 16 27.34 12.83 28.42
CA PRO A 16 26.80 11.77 27.57
C PRO A 16 27.94 10.93 26.98
N ALA A 17 27.76 9.62 26.99
CA ALA A 17 28.75 8.67 26.51
C ALA A 17 29.06 8.91 25.01
N PRO A 18 30.33 9.01 24.60
CA PRO A 18 30.71 9.15 23.20
C PRO A 18 30.52 7.81 22.49
N GLY A 19 29.47 7.69 21.69
CA GLY A 19 29.21 6.46 20.91
C GLY A 19 27.78 6.26 20.41
N ALA A 20 26.79 7.04 20.85
CA ALA A 20 25.48 7.03 20.21
C ALA A 20 25.59 7.73 18.85
N ALA A 21 25.75 6.95 17.78
CA ALA A 21 25.63 7.48 16.44
C ALA A 21 24.22 8.08 16.31
N HIS A 22 24.13 9.41 16.26
CA HIS A 22 22.89 10.09 15.91
C HIS A 22 22.56 9.66 14.47
N ILE A 23 21.76 8.61 14.30
CA ILE A 23 21.25 8.23 12.99
C ILE A 23 20.47 9.44 12.48
N ALA A 24 20.94 10.00 11.37
CA ALA A 24 20.29 11.15 10.78
C ALA A 24 18.86 10.76 10.38
N PRO A 25 17.82 11.55 10.70
CA PRO A 25 16.44 11.30 10.28
C PRO A 25 16.27 11.05 8.76
N ALA A 26 17.22 11.51 7.95
CA ALA A 26 17.28 11.27 6.51
C ALA A 26 17.67 9.83 6.11
N GLU A 27 18.52 9.15 6.89
CA GLU A 27 18.92 7.75 6.63
C GLU A 27 17.75 6.79 6.93
N ILE A 28 17.04 7.05 8.03
CA ILE A 28 15.78 6.41 8.43
C ILE A 28 14.73 6.56 7.31
N ALA A 29 14.52 7.79 6.83
CA ALA A 29 13.59 8.08 5.74
C ALA A 29 13.91 7.29 4.46
N THR A 30 15.18 7.22 4.09
CA THR A 30 15.63 6.53 2.88
C THR A 30 15.39 5.02 2.97
N GLY A 31 15.70 4.40 4.11
CA GLY A 31 15.44 2.98 4.37
C GLY A 31 13.95 2.62 4.28
N VAL A 32 13.08 3.47 4.82
CA VAL A 32 11.62 3.31 4.72
C VAL A 32 11.14 3.40 3.27
N VAL A 33 11.61 4.39 2.51
CA VAL A 33 11.21 4.55 1.09
C VAL A 33 11.62 3.33 0.27
N ILE A 34 12.88 2.86 0.39
CA ILE A 34 13.39 1.71 -0.34
C ILE A 34 12.63 0.44 0.05
N GLY A 35 12.44 0.20 1.34
CA GLY A 35 11.70 -0.96 1.83
C GLY A 35 10.27 -0.99 1.31
N ARG A 36 9.59 0.16 1.27
CA ARG A 36 8.23 0.28 0.73
C ARG A 36 8.20 0.18 -0.79
N ALA A 37 9.18 0.73 -1.49
CA ALA A 37 9.30 0.59 -2.94
C ALA A 37 9.46 -0.87 -3.37
N SER A 38 10.26 -1.64 -2.65
CA SER A 38 10.40 -3.10 -2.84
C SER A 38 9.07 -3.83 -2.68
N GLU A 39 8.31 -3.53 -1.63
CA GLU A 39 6.99 -4.16 -1.41
C GLU A 39 6.00 -3.79 -2.53
N TYR A 40 6.00 -2.54 -2.98
CA TYR A 40 5.14 -2.11 -4.08
C TYR A 40 5.58 -2.67 -5.43
N PHE A 41 6.87 -2.88 -5.64
CA PHE A 41 7.38 -3.53 -6.83
C PHE A 41 6.79 -4.93 -6.98
N ASP A 42 6.94 -5.81 -5.99
CA ASP A 42 6.36 -7.17 -6.01
C ASP A 42 4.83 -7.14 -6.20
N PHE A 43 4.18 -6.20 -5.51
CA PHE A 43 2.76 -5.98 -5.63
C PHE A 43 2.31 -5.64 -7.06
N PHE A 44 2.98 -4.68 -7.71
CA PHE A 44 2.63 -4.24 -9.06
C PHE A 44 3.08 -5.23 -10.13
N VAL A 45 4.15 -5.99 -9.89
CA VAL A 45 4.52 -7.11 -10.76
C VAL A 45 3.35 -8.09 -10.88
N TYR A 46 2.75 -8.47 -9.76
CA TYR A 46 1.55 -9.31 -9.78
C TYR A 46 0.37 -8.58 -10.44
N GLY A 47 0.11 -7.33 -10.08
CA GLY A 47 -1.05 -6.58 -10.59
C GLY A 47 -1.03 -6.36 -12.12
N ILE A 48 0.14 -6.14 -12.71
CA ILE A 48 0.30 -6.03 -14.16
C ILE A 48 0.16 -7.42 -14.81
N ALA A 49 0.78 -8.46 -14.22
CA ALA A 49 0.65 -9.83 -14.71
C ALA A 49 -0.80 -10.36 -14.66
N SER A 50 -1.59 -9.94 -13.66
CA SER A 50 -3.00 -10.34 -13.57
C SER A 50 -3.87 -9.75 -14.68
N VAL A 51 -3.40 -8.69 -15.35
CA VAL A 51 -4.06 -8.13 -16.53
C VAL A 51 -3.50 -8.74 -17.82
N LEU A 52 -2.17 -8.75 -17.96
CA LEU A 52 -1.53 -9.04 -19.25
C LEU A 52 -1.28 -10.53 -19.51
N VAL A 53 -1.28 -11.36 -18.47
CA VAL A 53 -0.73 -12.72 -18.55
C VAL A 53 -1.69 -13.76 -18.01
N PHE A 54 -2.13 -13.60 -16.75
CA PHE A 54 -2.89 -14.63 -16.07
C PHE A 54 -4.20 -15.03 -16.75
N PRO A 55 -4.95 -14.12 -17.40
CA PRO A 55 -6.12 -14.49 -18.18
C PRO A 55 -5.80 -15.58 -19.21
N ALA A 56 -4.69 -15.44 -19.96
CA ALA A 56 -4.30 -16.40 -20.99
C ALA A 56 -3.60 -17.65 -20.43
N VAL A 57 -2.79 -17.50 -19.37
CA VAL A 57 -1.93 -18.59 -18.86
C VAL A 57 -2.65 -19.52 -17.88
N TYR A 58 -3.55 -18.98 -17.06
CA TYR A 58 -4.23 -19.72 -15.99
C TYR A 58 -5.72 -19.93 -16.25
N PHE A 59 -6.35 -19.12 -17.10
CA PHE A 59 -7.78 -19.20 -17.41
C PHE A 59 -8.09 -19.35 -18.91
N PRO A 60 -7.38 -20.21 -19.68
CA PRO A 60 -7.56 -20.30 -21.14
C PRO A 60 -8.94 -20.84 -21.57
N PHE A 61 -9.72 -21.38 -20.64
CA PHE A 61 -11.06 -21.92 -20.87
C PHE A 61 -12.18 -20.87 -20.72
N ALA A 62 -11.87 -19.70 -20.14
CA ALA A 62 -12.82 -18.63 -19.94
C ALA A 62 -12.72 -17.62 -21.09
N ASP A 63 -13.78 -16.83 -21.30
CA ASP A 63 -13.69 -15.68 -22.20
C ASP A 63 -12.79 -14.58 -21.61
N ARG A 64 -12.48 -13.54 -22.40
CA ARG A 64 -11.51 -12.51 -21.97
C ARG A 64 -11.94 -11.76 -20.72
N LEU A 65 -13.24 -11.48 -20.57
CA LEU A 65 -13.76 -10.73 -19.44
C LEU A 65 -13.71 -11.60 -18.18
N ASP A 66 -14.26 -12.81 -18.24
CA ASP A 66 -14.29 -13.73 -17.10
C ASP A 66 -12.87 -14.11 -16.66
N ALA A 67 -11.96 -14.32 -17.60
CA ALA A 67 -10.55 -14.61 -17.30
C ALA A 67 -9.86 -13.46 -16.53
N LEU A 68 -10.16 -12.20 -16.89
CA LEU A 68 -9.69 -11.02 -16.14
C LEU A 68 -10.33 -10.94 -14.74
N LEU A 69 -11.64 -11.17 -14.64
CA LEU A 69 -12.36 -11.16 -13.36
C LEU A 69 -11.85 -12.28 -12.44
N TYR A 70 -11.55 -13.47 -12.94
CA TYR A 70 -10.96 -14.55 -12.16
C TYR A 70 -9.53 -14.21 -11.69
N ALA A 71 -8.72 -13.60 -12.55
CA ALA A 71 -7.39 -13.11 -12.16
C ALA A 71 -7.48 -12.04 -11.05
N PHE A 72 -8.48 -11.15 -11.11
CA PHE A 72 -8.74 -10.15 -10.08
C PHE A 72 -9.34 -10.74 -8.79
N ALA A 73 -10.14 -11.80 -8.88
CA ALA A 73 -10.61 -12.52 -7.70
C ALA A 73 -9.43 -13.13 -6.93
N ILE A 74 -8.45 -13.72 -7.62
CA ILE A 74 -7.21 -14.20 -6.98
C ILE A 74 -6.38 -13.02 -6.47
N PHE A 75 -6.26 -11.93 -7.23
CA PHE A 75 -5.56 -10.73 -6.79
C PHE A 75 -6.07 -10.21 -5.43
N ALA A 76 -7.39 -10.22 -5.23
CA ALA A 76 -8.05 -9.80 -4.00
C ALA A 76 -7.67 -10.66 -2.78
N LEU A 77 -7.32 -11.94 -2.97
CA LEU A 77 -6.95 -12.85 -1.87
C LEU A 77 -5.74 -12.37 -1.06
N ALA A 78 -4.78 -11.68 -1.68
CA ALA A 78 -3.67 -11.10 -0.93
C ALA A 78 -4.15 -10.06 0.09
N PHE A 79 -5.14 -9.24 -0.27
CA PHE A 79 -5.67 -8.24 0.65
C PHE A 79 -6.51 -8.87 1.75
N ILE A 80 -7.26 -9.93 1.43
CA ILE A 80 -7.99 -10.72 2.41
C ILE A 80 -7.01 -11.34 3.41
N GLY A 81 -5.87 -11.86 2.93
CA GLY A 81 -4.84 -12.48 3.77
C GLY A 81 -4.13 -11.53 4.73
N ARG A 82 -3.98 -10.24 4.37
CA ARG A 82 -3.22 -9.25 5.15
C ARG A 82 -3.67 -9.10 6.62
N PRO A 83 -4.95 -8.86 6.93
CA PRO A 83 -5.43 -8.80 8.32
C PRO A 83 -5.13 -10.05 9.14
N PHE A 84 -5.28 -11.23 8.54
CA PHE A 84 -4.94 -12.51 9.18
C PHE A 84 -3.44 -12.63 9.41
N GLY A 85 -2.63 -12.19 8.43
CA GLY A 85 -1.19 -12.04 8.57
C GLY A 85 -0.82 -11.16 9.74
N THR A 86 -1.38 -9.95 9.82
CA THR A 86 -1.15 -9.05 10.95
C THR A 86 -1.52 -9.71 12.28
N ALA A 87 -2.68 -10.37 12.38
CA ALA A 87 -3.07 -11.09 13.61
C ALA A 87 -2.09 -12.20 14.00
N LEU A 88 -1.70 -13.05 13.04
CA LEU A 88 -0.77 -14.15 13.23
C LEU A 88 0.60 -13.63 13.69
N PHE A 89 1.18 -12.69 12.94
CA PHE A 89 2.53 -12.21 13.15
C PHE A 89 2.67 -11.27 14.34
N MET A 90 1.61 -10.56 14.75
CA MET A 90 1.58 -9.87 16.04
C MET A 90 1.60 -10.88 17.20
N GLY A 91 0.95 -12.04 17.05
CA GLY A 91 1.07 -13.15 17.98
C GLY A 91 2.48 -13.74 18.04
N ILE A 92 3.12 -13.90 16.88
CA ILE A 92 4.51 -14.35 16.78
C ILE A 92 5.45 -13.36 17.48
N GLN A 93 5.27 -12.06 17.25
CA GLN A 93 6.09 -11.02 17.88
C GLN A 93 5.95 -11.02 19.41
N ARG A 94 4.72 -11.19 19.94
CA ARG A 94 4.51 -11.30 21.40
C ARG A 94 5.29 -12.47 22.03
N ARG A 95 5.41 -13.58 21.31
CA ARG A 95 5.97 -14.83 21.85
C ARG A 95 7.45 -15.02 21.58
N TRP A 96 7.94 -14.54 20.44
CA TRP A 96 9.31 -14.79 19.97
C TRP A 96 10.05 -13.52 19.52
N GLY A 97 9.45 -12.35 19.67
CA GLY A 97 10.07 -11.06 19.37
C GLY A 97 10.00 -10.64 17.90
N ARG A 98 10.48 -9.42 17.65
CA ARG A 98 10.42 -8.75 16.33
C ARG A 98 11.26 -9.43 15.25
N GLY A 99 12.47 -9.87 15.61
CA GLY A 99 13.37 -10.54 14.67
C GLY A 99 12.72 -11.77 14.05
N VAL A 100 12.09 -12.62 14.88
CA VAL A 100 11.40 -13.83 14.41
C VAL A 100 10.18 -13.47 13.57
N LYS A 101 9.35 -12.50 13.99
CA LYS A 101 8.22 -12.00 13.19
C LYS A 101 8.66 -11.61 11.78
N LEU A 102 9.68 -10.75 11.68
CA LEU A 102 10.12 -10.19 10.41
C LEU A 102 10.80 -11.24 9.52
N THR A 103 11.64 -12.09 10.11
CA THR A 103 12.32 -13.17 9.36
C THR A 103 11.29 -14.12 8.76
N ALA A 104 10.33 -14.58 9.58
CA ALA A 104 9.33 -15.54 9.14
C ALA A 104 8.38 -14.94 8.09
N SER A 105 7.98 -13.67 8.23
CA SER A 105 7.10 -13.03 7.25
C SER A 105 7.79 -12.79 5.91
N LEU A 106 9.03 -12.29 5.90
CA LEU A 106 9.77 -12.06 4.67
C LEU A 106 10.22 -13.36 3.99
N PHE A 107 10.53 -14.41 4.75
CA PHE A 107 10.77 -15.74 4.19
C PHE A 107 9.52 -16.32 3.53
N LEU A 108 8.36 -16.16 4.18
CA LEU A 108 7.07 -16.55 3.59
C LEU A 108 6.77 -15.76 2.30
N LEU A 109 7.06 -14.45 2.29
CA LEU A 109 6.91 -13.61 1.10
C LEU A 109 7.79 -14.12 -0.04
N GLY A 110 9.10 -14.31 0.22
CA GLY A 110 10.06 -14.76 -0.77
C GLY A 110 9.70 -16.13 -1.36
N THR A 111 9.33 -17.09 -0.51
CA THR A 111 8.93 -18.44 -0.96
C THR A 111 7.64 -18.41 -1.79
N ALA A 112 6.67 -17.58 -1.42
CA ALA A 112 5.46 -17.40 -2.22
C ALA A 112 5.73 -16.74 -3.59
N THR A 113 6.56 -15.69 -3.63
CA THR A 113 6.94 -15.01 -4.89
C THR A 113 7.70 -15.95 -5.83
N VAL A 114 8.64 -16.73 -5.31
CA VAL A 114 9.35 -17.78 -6.09
C VAL A 114 8.39 -18.86 -6.56
N GLY A 115 7.47 -19.28 -5.69
CA GLY A 115 6.42 -20.24 -6.03
C GLY A 115 5.62 -19.82 -7.27
N ILE A 116 5.23 -18.54 -7.35
CA ILE A 116 4.53 -17.98 -8.51
C ILE A 116 5.44 -17.94 -9.74
N ALA A 117 6.71 -17.54 -9.58
CA ALA A 117 7.66 -17.42 -10.68
C ALA A 117 7.91 -18.76 -11.40
N PHE A 118 7.95 -19.86 -10.64
CA PHE A 118 8.17 -21.21 -11.18
C PHE A 118 6.87 -21.99 -11.45
N LEU A 119 5.70 -21.40 -11.18
CA LEU A 119 4.42 -22.09 -11.35
C LEU A 119 4.14 -22.39 -12.84
N PRO A 120 3.93 -23.67 -13.21
CA PRO A 120 3.48 -24.03 -14.54
C PRO A 120 2.04 -23.54 -14.79
N GLY A 121 1.74 -23.19 -16.05
CA GLY A 121 0.41 -22.72 -16.45
C GLY A 121 -0.64 -23.82 -16.51
N TYR A 122 -1.88 -23.43 -16.83
CA TYR A 122 -3.03 -24.34 -16.89
C TYR A 122 -2.81 -25.50 -17.88
N ALA A 123 -2.11 -25.27 -18.99
CA ALA A 123 -1.82 -26.30 -19.97
C ALA A 123 -1.02 -27.49 -19.39
N ALA A 124 -0.23 -27.28 -18.32
CA ALA A 124 0.60 -28.31 -17.70
C ALA A 124 -0.05 -28.94 -16.46
N LEU A 125 -0.71 -28.14 -15.61
CA LEU A 125 -1.24 -28.60 -14.31
C LEU A 125 -2.78 -28.53 -14.20
N GLY A 126 -3.47 -28.05 -15.23
CA GLY A 126 -4.92 -27.89 -15.22
C GLY A 126 -5.40 -27.02 -14.05
N PRO A 127 -6.54 -27.38 -13.41
CA PRO A 127 -7.09 -26.63 -12.26
C PRO A 127 -6.12 -26.47 -11.08
N ALA A 128 -5.16 -27.39 -10.90
CA ALA A 128 -4.19 -27.28 -9.81
C ALA A 128 -3.30 -26.04 -9.94
N ALA A 129 -3.02 -25.57 -11.17
CA ALA A 129 -2.29 -24.32 -11.39
C ALA A 129 -2.99 -23.12 -10.73
N ILE A 130 -4.31 -23.04 -10.86
CA ILE A 130 -5.14 -21.95 -10.32
C ILE A 130 -5.17 -22.02 -8.79
N VAL A 131 -5.34 -23.22 -8.24
CA VAL A 131 -5.33 -23.43 -6.77
C VAL A 131 -3.97 -23.02 -6.18
N LEU A 132 -2.86 -23.45 -6.80
CA LEU A 132 -1.52 -23.07 -6.35
C LEU A 132 -1.28 -21.56 -6.46
N LEU A 133 -1.71 -20.93 -7.55
CA LEU A 133 -1.63 -19.48 -7.71
C LEU A 133 -2.41 -18.76 -6.59
N ALA A 134 -3.62 -19.23 -6.27
CA ALA A 134 -4.43 -18.70 -5.19
C ALA A 134 -3.80 -18.90 -3.81
N VAL A 135 -3.20 -20.06 -3.55
CA VAL A 135 -2.47 -20.35 -2.31
C VAL A 135 -1.28 -19.40 -2.19
N PHE A 136 -0.40 -19.32 -3.20
CA PHE A 136 0.76 -18.43 -3.14
C PHE A 136 0.35 -16.97 -2.98
N ARG A 137 -0.69 -16.52 -3.68
CA ARG A 137 -1.20 -15.15 -3.55
C ARG A 137 -1.73 -14.86 -2.14
N THR A 138 -2.42 -15.82 -1.54
CA THR A 138 -2.89 -15.72 -0.15
C THR A 138 -1.70 -15.65 0.82
N LEU A 139 -0.67 -16.49 0.61
CA LEU A 139 0.57 -16.49 1.41
C LEU A 139 1.31 -15.15 1.29
N GLN A 140 1.42 -14.56 0.09
CA GLN A 140 1.98 -13.21 -0.08
C GLN A 140 1.20 -12.19 0.76
N GLY A 141 -0.14 -12.25 0.74
CA GLY A 141 -0.99 -11.40 1.57
C GLY A 141 -0.72 -11.53 3.07
N VAL A 142 -0.70 -12.77 3.57
CA VAL A 142 -0.37 -13.09 4.97
C VAL A 142 1.03 -12.59 5.33
N ALA A 143 2.00 -12.75 4.44
CA ALA A 143 3.36 -12.28 4.62
C ALA A 143 3.45 -10.75 4.70
N PHE A 144 2.74 -10.02 3.83
CA PHE A 144 2.69 -8.54 3.88
C PHE A 144 2.11 -8.01 5.19
N GLY A 145 1.05 -8.64 5.72
CA GLY A 145 0.53 -8.29 7.05
C GLY A 145 1.59 -8.50 8.15
N GLY A 146 2.40 -9.55 8.01
CA GLY A 146 3.49 -9.85 8.94
C GLY A 146 4.74 -8.99 8.81
N SER A 147 5.04 -8.46 7.62
CA SER A 147 6.22 -7.63 7.39
C SER A 147 5.99 -6.16 7.75
N TRP A 148 4.74 -5.76 7.95
CA TRP A 148 4.39 -4.38 8.32
C TRP A 148 4.76 -4.08 9.77
N ASP A 149 5.53 -3.00 9.95
CA ASP A 149 6.16 -2.60 11.20
C ASP A 149 5.64 -1.25 11.75
N GLY A 150 4.63 -0.67 11.11
CA GLY A 150 3.95 0.55 11.55
C GLY A 150 4.77 1.80 11.69
N LEU A 151 6.01 1.72 11.25
CA LEU A 151 6.96 2.82 11.36
C LEU A 151 6.48 4.06 10.62
N PRO A 152 5.90 4.03 9.40
CA PRO A 152 5.46 5.26 8.74
C PRO A 152 4.42 6.06 9.55
N SER A 153 3.44 5.36 10.14
CA SER A 153 2.40 5.99 10.96
C SER A 153 2.95 6.53 12.27
N LEU A 154 3.87 5.80 12.91
CA LEU A 154 4.46 6.18 14.19
C LEU A 154 5.53 7.28 14.04
N LEU A 155 6.32 7.24 12.96
CA LEU A 155 7.23 8.33 12.58
C LEU A 155 6.47 9.63 12.39
N ALA A 156 5.32 9.59 11.70
CA ALA A 156 4.48 10.77 11.51
C ALA A 156 3.86 11.28 12.82
N LEU A 157 3.60 10.41 13.80
CA LEU A 157 3.08 10.81 15.11
C LEU A 157 4.13 11.51 15.99
N ASN A 158 5.35 11.00 15.94
CA ASN A 158 6.49 11.48 16.73
C ASN A 158 7.25 12.63 16.06
N ALA A 159 6.98 12.92 14.78
CA ALA A 159 7.50 14.10 14.10
C ALA A 159 6.93 15.42 14.70
N PRO A 160 7.70 16.53 14.63
CA PRO A 160 7.22 17.86 15.00
C PRO A 160 5.90 18.18 14.30
N ALA A 161 4.98 18.86 15.01
CA ALA A 161 3.61 19.09 14.54
C ALA A 161 3.54 19.71 13.12
N GLN A 162 4.49 20.58 12.79
CA GLN A 162 4.60 21.29 11.50
C GLN A 162 5.26 20.47 10.38
N ARG A 163 5.70 19.24 10.64
CA ARG A 163 6.36 18.35 9.65
C ARG A 163 5.72 16.96 9.55
N ARG A 164 4.59 16.73 10.23
CA ARG A 164 3.95 15.40 10.26
C ARG A 164 3.51 14.94 8.87
N GLY A 165 3.05 15.87 8.03
CA GLY A 165 2.68 15.61 6.64
C GLY A 165 3.89 15.24 5.79
N TRP A 166 5.02 15.93 5.97
CA TRP A 166 6.28 15.57 5.34
C TRP A 166 6.75 14.16 5.68
N TYR A 167 6.72 13.76 6.96
CA TYR A 167 7.15 12.41 7.34
C TYR A 167 6.15 11.31 6.91
N ALA A 168 4.85 11.61 6.92
CA ALA A 168 3.82 10.67 6.48
C ALA A 168 3.96 10.30 4.99
N MET A 169 4.32 11.27 4.13
CA MET A 169 4.42 11.02 2.68
C MET A 169 5.64 10.19 2.28
N LEU A 170 6.71 10.17 3.08
CA LEU A 170 7.94 9.45 2.76
C LEU A 170 7.67 7.96 2.51
N GLY A 171 6.93 7.30 3.40
CA GLY A 171 6.56 5.89 3.22
C GLY A 171 5.65 5.64 2.01
N GLN A 172 4.97 6.67 1.53
CA GLN A 172 4.04 6.61 0.40
C GLN A 172 4.75 6.77 -0.94
N LEU A 173 5.93 7.40 -1.00
CA LEU A 173 6.78 7.49 -2.20
C LEU A 173 7.20 6.12 -2.73
N GLY A 174 7.20 5.09 -1.86
CA GLY A 174 7.45 3.72 -2.27
C GLY A 174 6.47 3.23 -3.34
N ALA A 175 5.20 3.65 -3.30
CA ALA A 175 4.18 3.19 -4.25
C ALA A 175 4.48 3.58 -5.70
N PRO A 176 4.58 4.89 -6.05
CA PRO A 176 4.89 5.26 -7.42
C PRO A 176 6.29 4.81 -7.84
N THR A 177 7.26 4.74 -6.93
CA THR A 177 8.62 4.24 -7.25
C THR A 177 8.58 2.76 -7.64
N GLY A 178 7.93 1.91 -6.84
CA GLY A 178 7.77 0.49 -7.14
C GLY A 178 6.97 0.27 -8.44
N PHE A 179 5.95 1.11 -8.68
CA PHE A 179 5.18 1.08 -9.92
C PHE A 179 6.05 1.39 -11.15
N ILE A 180 6.87 2.46 -11.11
CA ILE A 180 7.75 2.84 -12.22
C ILE A 180 8.68 1.69 -12.58
N VAL A 181 9.30 1.04 -11.59
CA VAL A 181 10.23 -0.07 -11.85
C VAL A 181 9.50 -1.28 -12.43
N ALA A 182 8.34 -1.66 -11.87
CA ALA A 182 7.54 -2.77 -12.38
C ALA A 182 7.02 -2.49 -13.80
N GLY A 183 6.39 -1.34 -14.00
CA GLY A 183 5.86 -0.89 -15.28
C GLY A 183 6.94 -0.79 -16.34
N SER A 184 8.11 -0.22 -16.02
CA SER A 184 9.24 -0.12 -16.96
C SER A 184 9.75 -1.49 -17.37
N LEU A 185 9.80 -2.45 -16.45
CA LEU A 185 10.23 -3.81 -16.75
C LEU A 185 9.22 -4.53 -17.66
N PHE A 186 7.92 -4.42 -17.38
CA PHE A 186 6.88 -4.96 -18.25
C PHE A 186 6.85 -4.29 -19.63
N LEU A 187 7.03 -2.97 -19.68
CA LEU A 187 7.13 -2.21 -20.92
C LEU A 187 8.32 -2.68 -21.75
N PHE A 188 9.51 -2.78 -21.14
CA PHE A 188 10.71 -3.27 -21.80
C PHE A 188 10.50 -4.68 -22.37
N LEU A 189 9.93 -5.60 -21.58
CA LEU A 189 9.67 -6.97 -22.03
C LEU A 189 8.63 -7.03 -23.16
N ASN A 190 7.58 -6.20 -23.13
CA ASN A 190 6.58 -6.14 -24.20
C ASN A 190 7.13 -5.54 -25.49
N LEU A 191 8.11 -4.64 -25.41
CA LEU A 191 8.78 -4.06 -26.59
C LEU A 191 9.87 -4.96 -27.16
N SER A 192 10.49 -5.81 -26.32
CA SER A 192 11.68 -6.60 -26.70
C SER A 192 11.36 -8.02 -27.12
N LEU A 193 10.21 -8.58 -26.72
CA LEU A 193 9.84 -9.98 -26.96
C LEU A 193 8.62 -10.08 -27.86
N GLU A 194 8.55 -11.15 -28.66
CA GLU A 194 7.31 -11.48 -29.35
C GLU A 194 6.21 -11.87 -28.35
N PRO A 195 4.90 -11.64 -28.66
CA PRO A 195 3.81 -11.94 -27.74
C PRO A 195 3.79 -13.40 -27.24
N ARG A 196 4.22 -14.35 -28.08
CA ARG A 196 4.33 -15.77 -27.71
C ARG A 196 5.43 -16.02 -26.69
N GLU A 197 6.59 -15.41 -26.85
CA GLU A 197 7.71 -15.52 -25.92
C GLU A 197 7.41 -14.83 -24.59
N PHE A 198 6.78 -13.66 -24.65
CA PHE A 198 6.34 -12.93 -23.46
C PHE A 198 5.42 -13.78 -22.58
N LEU A 199 4.42 -14.45 -23.17
CA LEU A 199 3.50 -15.34 -22.45
C LEU A 199 4.14 -16.68 -22.04
N ALA A 200 5.08 -17.19 -22.83
CA ALA A 200 5.75 -18.45 -22.54
C ALA A 200 6.67 -18.34 -21.31
N TRP A 201 7.52 -17.31 -21.24
CA TRP A 201 8.51 -17.18 -20.17
C TRP A 201 8.77 -15.72 -19.73
N GLY A 202 8.66 -14.74 -20.64
CA GLY A 202 9.09 -13.37 -20.39
C GLY A 202 8.46 -12.75 -19.14
N TRP A 203 7.17 -12.97 -18.92
CA TRP A 203 6.45 -12.46 -17.75
C TRP A 203 6.95 -12.98 -16.39
N ARG A 204 7.69 -14.09 -16.34
CA ARG A 204 8.26 -14.64 -15.10
C ARG A 204 9.46 -13.83 -14.62
N TYR A 205 10.16 -13.14 -15.53
CA TYR A 205 11.36 -12.38 -15.22
C TYR A 205 11.14 -11.29 -14.13
N PRO A 206 10.08 -10.47 -14.19
CA PRO A 206 9.73 -9.56 -13.09
C PRO A 206 9.57 -10.23 -11.72
N PHE A 207 9.06 -11.45 -11.66
CA PHE A 207 8.95 -12.19 -10.39
C PHE A 207 10.30 -12.66 -9.87
N TYR A 208 11.25 -13.02 -10.74
CA TYR A 208 12.63 -13.31 -10.33
C TYR A 208 13.32 -12.06 -9.76
N VAL A 209 13.11 -10.90 -10.39
CA VAL A 209 13.60 -9.62 -9.88
C VAL A 209 12.96 -9.31 -8.52
N ALA A 210 11.66 -9.57 -8.36
CA ALA A 210 10.94 -9.33 -7.10
C ALA A 210 11.50 -10.21 -5.97
N PHE A 211 11.78 -11.48 -6.28
CA PHE A 211 12.44 -12.38 -5.35
C PHE A 211 13.83 -11.87 -4.94
N ALA A 212 14.67 -11.48 -5.91
CA ALA A 212 16.01 -10.96 -5.61
C ALA A 212 15.96 -9.72 -4.70
N ILE A 213 15.04 -8.79 -4.99
CA ILE A 213 14.82 -7.61 -4.15
C ILE A 213 14.34 -8.01 -2.75
N ASN A 214 13.40 -8.96 -2.63
CA ASN A 214 12.90 -9.44 -1.34
C ASN A 214 14.00 -10.08 -0.48
N VAL A 215 14.95 -10.81 -1.09
CA VAL A 215 16.12 -11.36 -0.39
C VAL A 215 17.03 -10.24 0.14
N VAL A 216 17.33 -9.24 -0.69
CA VAL A 216 18.14 -8.08 -0.26
C VAL A 216 17.43 -7.30 0.85
N ALA A 217 16.13 -7.08 0.71
CA ALA A 217 15.30 -6.40 1.70
C ALA A 217 15.26 -7.17 3.04
N LEU A 218 15.20 -8.50 3.01
CA LEU A 218 15.31 -9.35 4.19
C LEU A 218 16.62 -9.08 4.94
N PHE A 219 17.77 -9.17 4.28
CA PHE A 219 19.06 -8.92 4.93
C PHE A 219 19.19 -7.48 5.44
N ALA A 220 18.71 -6.49 4.69
CA ALA A 220 18.73 -5.09 5.11
C ALA A 220 17.89 -4.88 6.37
N ARG A 221 16.66 -5.41 6.42
CA ARG A 221 15.78 -5.24 7.59
C ARG A 221 16.21 -6.08 8.79
N LEU A 222 16.82 -7.25 8.58
CA LEU A 222 17.43 -8.03 9.67
C LEU A 222 18.54 -7.24 10.34
N ARG A 223 19.42 -6.59 9.56
CA ARG A 223 20.44 -5.69 10.12
C ARG A 223 19.80 -4.58 10.95
N LEU A 224 18.77 -3.92 10.43
CA LEU A 224 18.04 -2.85 11.13
C LEU A 224 17.43 -3.30 12.45
N VAL A 225 16.80 -4.48 12.51
CA VAL A 225 16.19 -5.02 13.75
C VAL A 225 17.26 -5.38 14.79
N VAL A 226 18.45 -5.79 14.36
CA VAL A 226 19.55 -6.15 15.26
C VAL A 226 20.24 -4.90 15.84
N THR A 227 20.33 -3.81 15.07
CA THR A 227 20.82 -2.51 15.55
C THR A 227 19.76 -1.78 16.38
N HIS A 228 19.96 -1.68 17.70
CA HIS A 228 19.04 -1.08 18.68
C HIS A 228 18.74 0.42 18.48
N GLU A 229 19.46 1.10 17.59
CA GLU A 229 19.40 2.55 17.39
C GLU A 229 18.05 3.04 16.83
N TYR A 230 17.31 2.19 16.12
CA TYR A 230 16.00 2.55 15.54
C TYR A 230 14.85 2.48 16.56
N THR A 231 15.02 1.65 17.61
CA THR A 231 14.05 1.44 18.70
C THR A 231 14.11 2.51 19.77
N GLN A 232 15.26 3.16 19.98
CA GLN A 232 15.42 4.17 21.04
C GLN A 232 14.67 5.49 20.76
N LEU A 233 14.26 5.75 19.50
CA LEU A 233 13.52 6.95 19.11
C LEU A 233 11.99 6.83 19.27
N LEU A 234 11.49 5.63 19.54
CA LEU A 234 10.08 5.33 19.74
C LEU A 234 9.97 4.66 21.09
N ASP A 235 9.39 5.33 22.10
CA ASP A 235 9.18 4.79 23.45
C ASP A 235 8.82 3.29 23.37
N GLU A 236 9.60 2.43 24.02
CA GLU A 236 9.55 0.96 23.85
C GLU A 236 8.12 0.40 24.01
N ASP A 237 7.29 1.07 24.82
CA ASP A 237 5.87 0.76 25.05
C ASP A 237 4.93 1.04 23.86
N GLU A 238 5.19 2.04 23.01
CA GLU A 238 4.31 2.34 21.87
C GLU A 238 4.44 1.31 20.73
N LEU A 239 5.42 0.41 20.83
CA LEU A 239 5.82 -0.56 19.82
C LEU A 239 5.51 -2.01 20.18
N GLU A 240 4.92 -2.22 21.36
CA GLU A 240 4.51 -3.53 21.83
C GLU A 240 3.25 -4.04 21.12
N PRO A 241 3.26 -5.29 20.61
CA PRO A 241 2.11 -5.88 19.96
C PRO A 241 1.07 -6.31 21.00
N ILE A 242 -0.15 -5.79 20.86
CA ILE A 242 -1.29 -6.21 21.67
C ILE A 242 -2.16 -7.25 20.93
N SER A 243 -3.08 -7.89 21.65
CA SER A 243 -4.01 -8.84 21.05
C SER A 243 -4.91 -8.18 20.01
N THR A 244 -4.96 -8.75 18.80
CA THR A 244 -5.84 -8.25 17.73
C THR A 244 -7.31 -8.39 18.09
N THR A 245 -7.68 -9.43 18.86
CA THR A 245 -9.03 -9.58 19.39
C THR A 245 -9.37 -8.48 20.39
N GLU A 246 -8.39 -8.09 21.23
CA GLU A 246 -8.59 -7.05 22.23
C GLU A 246 -8.81 -5.68 21.58
N ILE A 247 -8.00 -5.32 20.58
CA ILE A 247 -8.18 -4.05 19.86
C ILE A 247 -9.49 -4.01 19.06
N VAL A 248 -9.89 -5.10 18.41
CA VAL A 248 -11.17 -5.15 17.70
C VAL A 248 -12.33 -4.96 18.68
N ARG A 249 -12.25 -5.57 19.86
CA ARG A 249 -13.29 -5.44 20.90
C ARG A 249 -13.33 -4.05 21.54
N LYS A 250 -12.17 -3.44 21.84
CA LYS A 250 -12.09 -2.17 22.59
C LYS A 250 -12.07 -0.93 21.71
N GLN A 251 -11.47 -1.02 20.52
CA GLN A 251 -11.26 0.10 19.60
C GLN A 251 -11.61 -0.24 18.14
N GLY A 252 -12.46 -1.26 17.92
CA GLY A 252 -12.96 -1.65 16.59
C GLY A 252 -13.58 -0.50 15.80
N TYR A 253 -14.23 0.42 16.50
CA TYR A 253 -14.76 1.63 15.90
C TYR A 253 -13.69 2.52 15.27
N ASN A 254 -12.56 2.73 15.96
CA ASN A 254 -11.43 3.50 15.43
C ASN A 254 -10.76 2.80 14.25
N LEU A 255 -10.74 1.46 14.23
CA LEU A 255 -10.25 0.66 13.10
C LEU A 255 -11.09 0.93 11.84
N LEU A 256 -12.42 0.84 11.95
CA LEU A 256 -13.31 1.12 10.83
C LEU A 256 -13.21 2.58 10.38
N LEU A 257 -13.25 3.52 11.32
CA LEU A 257 -13.14 4.94 11.01
C LEU A 257 -11.84 5.25 10.25
N GLY A 258 -10.71 4.68 10.68
CA GLY A 258 -9.42 4.83 10.01
C GLY A 258 -9.38 4.14 8.65
N ALA A 259 -9.98 2.95 8.51
CA ALA A 259 -10.04 2.22 7.25
C ALA A 259 -10.81 3.00 6.17
N PHE A 260 -11.90 3.64 6.57
CA PHE A 260 -12.75 4.43 5.67
C PHE A 260 -12.28 5.87 5.46
N ALA A 261 -11.47 6.44 6.37
CA ALA A 261 -11.01 7.84 6.31
C ALA A 261 -10.11 8.19 5.10
N ALA A 262 -9.55 7.19 4.42
CA ALA A 262 -8.81 7.38 3.17
C ALA A 262 -9.31 6.45 2.06
N LEU A 263 -10.53 5.93 2.16
CA LEU A 263 -11.07 4.92 1.24
C LEU A 263 -11.03 5.41 -0.22
N ALA A 264 -11.41 6.66 -0.46
CA ALA A 264 -11.38 7.26 -1.80
C ALA A 264 -9.95 7.25 -2.41
N SER A 265 -8.92 7.43 -1.59
CA SER A 265 -7.52 7.38 -2.05
C SER A 265 -7.11 5.97 -2.45
N PHE A 266 -7.49 4.97 -1.65
CA PHE A 266 -7.19 3.56 -1.94
C PHE A 266 -8.01 3.03 -3.13
N ALA A 267 -9.24 3.48 -3.29
CA ALA A 267 -10.06 3.19 -4.47
C ALA A 267 -9.40 3.78 -5.73
N LEU A 268 -9.06 5.07 -5.71
CA LEU A 268 -8.39 5.72 -6.83
C LEU A 268 -7.08 5.01 -7.21
N PHE A 269 -6.34 4.49 -6.22
CA PHE A 269 -5.07 3.80 -6.43
C PHE A 269 -5.14 2.73 -7.53
N HIS A 270 -6.11 1.82 -7.43
CA HIS A 270 -6.29 0.76 -8.43
C HIS A 270 -7.08 1.20 -9.65
N LEU A 271 -7.93 2.21 -9.50
CA LEU A 271 -8.69 2.77 -10.60
C LEU A 271 -7.81 3.53 -11.61
N VAL A 272 -6.61 3.94 -11.22
CA VAL A 272 -5.64 4.60 -12.11
C VAL A 272 -4.51 3.65 -12.56
N THR A 273 -4.20 2.62 -11.77
CA THR A 273 -3.12 1.68 -12.08
C THR A 273 -3.61 0.42 -12.81
N VAL A 274 -4.44 -0.40 -12.18
CA VAL A 274 -4.81 -1.71 -12.73
C VAL A 274 -6.03 -1.62 -13.65
N PHE A 275 -7.02 -0.81 -13.29
CA PHE A 275 -8.26 -0.70 -14.07
C PHE A 275 -8.04 -0.20 -15.51
N PRO A 276 -7.31 0.91 -15.78
CA PRO A 276 -7.19 1.43 -17.14
C PRO A 276 -6.44 0.45 -18.04
N LEU A 277 -5.40 -0.19 -17.51
CA LEU A 277 -4.67 -1.25 -18.20
C LEU A 277 -5.60 -2.41 -18.57
N SER A 278 -6.48 -2.84 -17.66
CA SER A 278 -7.44 -3.92 -17.93
C SER A 278 -8.54 -3.54 -18.91
N TRP A 279 -9.05 -2.31 -18.82
CA TRP A 279 -10.07 -1.81 -19.72
C TRP A 279 -9.55 -1.70 -21.15
N VAL A 280 -8.33 -1.19 -21.31
CA VAL A 280 -7.66 -1.10 -22.61
C VAL A 280 -7.33 -2.50 -23.14
N ALA A 281 -6.75 -3.38 -22.31
CA ALA A 281 -6.42 -4.74 -22.74
C ALA A 281 -7.65 -5.55 -23.18
N LEU A 282 -8.81 -5.32 -22.55
CA LEU A 282 -10.07 -5.97 -22.91
C LEU A 282 -10.64 -5.42 -24.22
N ASN A 283 -10.69 -4.10 -24.39
CA ASN A 283 -11.37 -3.43 -25.50
C ASN A 283 -10.48 -3.16 -26.72
N GLY A 284 -9.16 -3.20 -26.57
CA GLY A 284 -8.21 -2.91 -27.65
C GLY A 284 -8.21 -1.45 -28.10
N SER A 285 -8.57 -0.51 -27.23
CA SER A 285 -8.71 0.92 -27.59
C SER A 285 -7.39 1.63 -27.88
N GLN A 286 -6.27 1.11 -27.35
CA GLN A 286 -4.92 1.59 -27.61
C GLN A 286 -3.87 0.49 -27.30
N PRO A 287 -2.63 0.59 -27.80
CA PRO A 287 -1.58 -0.37 -27.48
C PRO A 287 -1.27 -0.42 -25.97
N VAL A 288 -1.08 -1.62 -25.44
CA VAL A 288 -0.73 -1.84 -24.01
C VAL A 288 0.59 -1.14 -23.64
N THR A 289 1.55 -1.11 -24.56
CA THR A 289 2.83 -0.42 -24.38
C THR A 289 2.67 1.07 -24.14
N ASP A 290 1.72 1.70 -24.83
CA ASP A 290 1.46 3.13 -24.73
C ASP A 290 0.82 3.45 -23.37
N VAL A 291 -0.16 2.64 -22.95
CA VAL A 291 -0.75 2.74 -21.60
C VAL A 291 0.32 2.59 -20.52
N LEU A 292 1.21 1.59 -20.61
CA LEU A 292 2.27 1.41 -19.63
C LEU A 292 3.22 2.62 -19.60
N ALA A 293 3.60 3.17 -20.76
CA ALA A 293 4.44 4.37 -20.84
C ALA A 293 3.76 5.59 -20.20
N VAL A 294 2.48 5.80 -20.46
CA VAL A 294 1.68 6.89 -19.87
C VAL A 294 1.49 6.68 -18.37
N GLN A 295 1.30 5.45 -17.90
CA GLN A 295 1.23 5.16 -16.46
C GLN A 295 2.56 5.38 -15.76
N ILE A 296 3.70 5.10 -16.40
CA ILE A 296 5.04 5.42 -15.86
C ILE A 296 5.20 6.93 -15.75
N ALA A 297 4.85 7.69 -16.80
CA ALA A 297 4.86 9.15 -16.76
C ALA A 297 3.92 9.69 -15.66
N GLY A 298 2.72 9.12 -15.55
CA GLY A 298 1.77 9.40 -14.48
C GLY A 298 2.36 9.12 -13.11
N ALA A 299 3.06 8.00 -12.90
CA ALA A 299 3.68 7.69 -11.63
C ALA A 299 4.77 8.70 -11.22
N PHE A 300 5.53 9.27 -12.17
CA PHE A 300 6.42 10.41 -11.88
C PHE A 300 5.64 11.65 -11.43
N ILE A 301 4.50 11.95 -12.05
CA ILE A 301 3.59 13.01 -11.58
C ILE A 301 3.07 12.67 -10.17
N GLY A 302 2.77 11.40 -9.90
CA GLY A 302 2.36 10.89 -8.60
C GLY A 302 3.44 11.08 -7.52
N ILE A 303 4.73 10.94 -7.85
CA ILE A 303 5.85 11.27 -6.95
C ILE A 303 5.79 12.76 -6.59
N LEU A 304 5.70 13.64 -7.58
CA LEU A 304 5.64 15.09 -7.35
C LEU A 304 4.40 15.46 -6.51
N GLY A 305 3.25 14.86 -6.80
CA GLY A 305 2.02 15.01 -6.02
C GLY A 305 2.17 14.52 -4.58
N THR A 306 2.86 13.40 -4.36
CA THR A 306 3.13 12.85 -3.03
C THR A 306 4.00 13.79 -2.21
N ILE A 307 5.06 14.35 -2.81
CA ILE A 307 5.92 15.36 -2.16
C ILE A 307 5.11 16.63 -1.84
N ALA A 308 4.35 17.13 -2.81
CA ALA A 308 3.51 18.31 -2.64
C ALA A 308 2.47 18.11 -1.52
N SER A 309 1.92 16.90 -1.39
CA SER A 309 0.95 16.55 -0.35
C SER A 309 1.50 16.79 1.06
N GLY A 310 2.80 16.53 1.28
CA GLY A 310 3.45 16.74 2.57
C GLY A 310 3.45 18.21 2.96
N VAL A 311 3.89 19.07 2.03
CA VAL A 311 3.93 20.53 2.23
C VAL A 311 2.53 21.12 2.41
N ILE A 312 1.55 20.66 1.63
CA ILE A 312 0.15 21.10 1.73
C ILE A 312 -0.41 20.69 3.09
N ALA A 313 -0.24 19.42 3.48
CA ALA A 313 -0.77 18.89 4.72
C ALA A 313 -0.15 19.51 5.97
N ASP A 314 1.13 19.92 5.91
CA ASP A 314 1.79 20.66 6.99
C ASP A 314 1.22 22.08 7.15
N ARG A 315 0.63 22.67 6.10
CA ARG A 315 0.01 24.01 6.14
C ARG A 315 -1.47 23.99 6.52
N ILE A 316 -2.27 23.13 5.90
CA ILE A 316 -3.75 23.11 6.08
C ILE A 316 -4.25 21.95 6.96
N GLY A 317 -3.34 21.07 7.37
CA GLY A 317 -3.63 19.87 8.15
C GLY A 317 -3.93 18.64 7.28
N ARG A 318 -3.45 17.47 7.74
CA ARG A 318 -3.59 16.17 7.07
C ARG A 318 -5.05 15.79 6.79
N ARG A 319 -5.91 16.00 7.78
CA ARG A 319 -7.33 15.67 7.70
C ARG A 319 -8.11 16.53 6.70
N THR A 320 -7.84 17.84 6.70
CA THR A 320 -8.42 18.78 5.74
C THR A 320 -7.95 18.45 4.33
N THR A 321 -6.67 18.09 4.18
CA THR A 321 -6.10 17.64 2.91
C THR A 321 -6.83 16.42 2.37
N LEU A 322 -7.04 15.37 3.19
CA LEU A 322 -7.77 14.18 2.76
C LEU A 322 -9.24 14.47 2.39
N ALA A 323 -9.91 15.35 3.13
CA ALA A 323 -11.28 15.76 2.80
C ALA A 323 -11.35 16.51 1.46
N LEU A 324 -10.42 17.46 1.24
CA LEU A 324 -10.32 18.20 -0.01
C LEU A 324 -10.03 17.25 -1.19
N MET A 325 -9.09 16.34 -1.02
CA MET A 325 -8.75 15.36 -2.06
C MET A 325 -9.93 14.42 -2.33
N ALA A 326 -10.67 13.97 -1.31
CA ALA A 326 -11.88 13.19 -1.53
C ALA A 326 -12.91 13.93 -2.40
N ILE A 327 -13.12 15.24 -2.18
CA ILE A 327 -14.01 16.05 -3.03
C ILE A 327 -13.48 16.12 -4.47
N LEU A 328 -12.19 16.38 -4.65
CA LEU A 328 -11.58 16.43 -5.98
C LEU A 328 -11.64 15.07 -6.70
N ILE A 329 -11.50 13.95 -5.96
CA ILE A 329 -11.69 12.59 -6.49
C ILE A 329 -13.14 12.41 -6.93
N GLY A 330 -14.10 12.93 -6.17
CA GLY A 330 -15.51 12.95 -6.57
C GLY A 330 -15.72 13.70 -7.87
N ILE A 331 -15.17 14.90 -8.01
CA ILE A 331 -15.25 15.70 -9.24
C ILE A 331 -14.61 14.94 -10.41
N PHE A 332 -13.38 14.44 -10.23
CA PHE A 332 -12.67 13.64 -11.22
C PHE A 332 -13.49 12.42 -11.67
N SER A 333 -14.15 11.74 -10.73
CA SER A 333 -14.96 10.56 -11.02
C SER A 333 -16.15 10.84 -11.95
N LEU A 334 -16.71 12.07 -11.93
CA LEU A 334 -17.80 12.44 -12.84
C LEU A 334 -17.34 12.49 -14.30
N PHE A 335 -16.06 12.78 -14.54
CA PHE A 335 -15.47 12.81 -15.87
C PHE A 335 -14.89 11.45 -16.30
N ALA A 336 -14.76 10.49 -15.38
CA ALA A 336 -14.20 9.17 -15.65
C ALA A 336 -14.82 8.44 -16.86
N PRO A 337 -16.16 8.43 -17.06
CA PRO A 337 -16.77 7.71 -18.17
C PRO A 337 -16.44 8.33 -19.53
N TRP A 338 -16.39 9.66 -19.59
CA TRP A 338 -16.03 10.38 -20.80
C TRP A 338 -14.53 10.22 -21.13
N LEU A 339 -13.67 10.28 -20.11
CA LEU A 339 -12.23 10.12 -20.32
C LEU A 339 -11.86 8.69 -20.74
N MET A 340 -12.37 7.67 -20.02
CA MET A 340 -12.06 6.27 -20.32
C MET A 340 -12.80 5.72 -21.55
N GLY A 341 -13.99 6.26 -21.85
CA GLY A 341 -14.78 5.91 -23.03
C GLY A 341 -14.41 6.67 -24.29
N GLY A 342 -13.54 7.68 -24.17
CA GLY A 342 -13.02 8.46 -25.28
C GLY A 342 -11.88 7.76 -26.03
N GLY A 343 -11.21 8.51 -26.91
CA GLY A 343 -10.02 8.04 -27.63
C GLY A 343 -8.76 7.97 -26.75
N PRO A 344 -7.62 7.52 -27.31
CA PRO A 344 -6.37 7.32 -26.57
C PRO A 344 -5.95 8.55 -25.73
N LEU A 345 -6.00 9.75 -26.29
CA LEU A 345 -5.67 10.99 -25.58
C LEU A 345 -6.55 11.21 -24.32
N ALA A 346 -7.83 10.86 -24.38
CA ALA A 346 -8.73 11.02 -23.24
C ALA A 346 -8.44 10.00 -22.13
N GLN A 347 -8.09 8.77 -22.54
CA GLN A 347 -7.63 7.72 -21.62
C GLN A 347 -6.30 8.09 -20.97
N ASP A 348 -5.38 8.71 -21.71
CA ASP A 348 -4.11 9.20 -21.19
C ASP A 348 -4.32 10.32 -20.18
N LEU A 349 -5.22 11.26 -20.47
CA LEU A 349 -5.62 12.30 -19.53
C LEU A 349 -6.25 11.72 -18.25
N PHE A 350 -7.07 10.67 -18.35
CA PHE A 350 -7.59 9.96 -17.18
C PHE A 350 -6.44 9.47 -16.28
N ILE A 351 -5.45 8.81 -16.89
CA ILE A 351 -4.31 8.23 -16.17
C ILE A 351 -3.47 9.34 -15.53
N LEU A 352 -3.07 10.36 -16.29
CA LEU A 352 -2.18 11.43 -15.81
C LEU A 352 -2.83 12.27 -14.70
N LEU A 353 -4.09 12.69 -14.87
CA LEU A 353 -4.84 13.42 -13.86
C LEU A 353 -5.11 12.55 -12.64
N GLY A 354 -5.45 11.27 -12.87
CA GLY A 354 -5.65 10.28 -11.83
C GLY A 354 -4.40 10.10 -10.96
N PHE A 355 -3.21 10.01 -11.55
CA PHE A 355 -1.96 9.88 -10.81
C PHE A 355 -1.58 11.16 -10.05
N ALA A 356 -1.82 12.34 -10.63
CA ALA A 356 -1.60 13.60 -9.94
C ALA A 356 -2.45 13.67 -8.66
N LEU A 357 -3.73 13.34 -8.79
CA LEU A 357 -4.68 13.34 -7.69
C LEU A 357 -4.39 12.23 -6.67
N LEU A 358 -3.97 11.06 -7.16
CA LEU A 358 -3.53 9.95 -6.34
C LEU A 358 -2.32 10.35 -5.49
N GLY A 359 -1.29 10.97 -6.08
CA GLY A 359 -0.11 11.44 -5.35
C GLY A 359 -0.48 12.39 -4.21
N LEU A 360 -1.31 13.39 -4.51
CA LEU A 360 -1.77 14.37 -3.51
C LEU A 360 -2.58 13.74 -2.37
N SER A 361 -3.42 12.75 -2.68
CA SER A 361 -4.30 12.11 -1.69
C SER A 361 -3.61 10.99 -0.92
N TYR A 362 -3.03 10.02 -1.64
CA TYR A 362 -2.38 8.84 -1.09
C TYR A 362 -1.17 9.19 -0.22
N GLY A 363 -0.45 10.26 -0.53
CA GLY A 363 0.67 10.75 0.27
C GLY A 363 0.31 11.03 1.74
N GLN A 364 -0.96 11.30 2.04
CA GLN A 364 -1.43 11.59 3.39
C GLN A 364 -2.30 10.49 4.01
N ALA A 365 -2.60 9.43 3.26
CA ALA A 365 -3.50 8.35 3.68
C ALA A 365 -2.95 7.52 4.86
N ALA A 366 -1.63 7.36 4.96
CA ALA A 366 -0.99 6.55 6.00
C ALA A 366 -1.20 7.15 7.39
N GLY A 367 -1.88 6.44 8.28
CA GLY A 367 -2.05 6.87 9.68
C GLY A 367 -2.84 8.17 9.85
N ALA A 368 -3.80 8.43 8.97
CA ALA A 368 -4.67 9.61 9.02
C ALA A 368 -5.47 9.74 10.33
N VAL A 369 -5.76 8.60 10.98
CA VAL A 369 -6.60 8.51 12.18
C VAL A 369 -5.89 7.73 13.30
N THR A 370 -4.59 7.45 13.18
CA THR A 370 -3.84 6.67 14.19
C THR A 370 -3.77 7.38 15.54
N SER A 371 -3.87 8.71 15.57
CA SER A 371 -3.92 9.51 16.80
C SER A 371 -5.13 9.20 17.69
N ASN A 372 -6.21 8.62 17.13
CA ASN A 372 -7.42 8.29 17.88
C ASN A 372 -7.26 7.07 18.78
N PHE A 373 -6.24 6.25 18.53
CA PHE A 373 -5.96 5.10 19.37
C PHE A 373 -5.25 5.55 20.65
N GLU A 374 -5.68 5.02 21.80
CA GLU A 374 -4.87 5.12 23.04
C GLU A 374 -3.46 4.58 22.76
N ARG A 375 -2.44 5.13 23.43
CA ARG A 375 -1.02 4.85 23.14
C ARG A 375 -0.71 3.36 22.96
N ARG A 376 -1.15 2.51 23.91
CA ARG A 376 -0.95 1.06 23.88
C ARG A 376 -1.57 0.33 22.68
N PHE A 377 -2.57 0.91 22.01
CA PHE A 377 -3.23 0.31 20.83
C PHE A 377 -2.69 0.82 19.50
N ARG A 378 -1.82 1.84 19.49
CA ARG A 378 -1.41 2.54 18.27
C ARG A 378 -0.67 1.64 17.29
N TYR A 379 0.25 0.81 17.76
CA TYR A 379 1.06 -0.04 16.89
C TYR A 379 0.22 -1.07 16.13
N THR A 380 -0.48 -1.94 16.87
CA THR A 380 -1.36 -2.96 16.27
C THR A 380 -2.55 -2.31 15.54
N GLY A 381 -3.07 -1.19 16.06
CA GLY A 381 -4.15 -0.43 15.44
C GLY A 381 -3.77 0.16 14.10
N ALA A 382 -2.59 0.78 13.99
CA ALA A 382 -2.11 1.31 12.72
C ALA A 382 -1.95 0.22 11.66
N ALA A 383 -1.46 -0.97 12.05
CA ALA A 383 -1.28 -2.11 11.15
C ALA A 383 -2.63 -2.60 10.61
N LEU A 384 -3.52 -2.94 11.52
CA LEU A 384 -4.81 -3.51 11.18
C LEU A 384 -5.70 -2.49 10.45
N THR A 385 -5.66 -1.21 10.83
CA THR A 385 -6.35 -0.12 10.09
C THR A 385 -5.85 -0.04 8.65
N THR A 386 -4.54 -0.11 8.45
CA THR A 386 -3.93 -0.05 7.12
C THR A 386 -4.34 -1.24 6.27
N ASP A 387 -4.32 -2.45 6.83
CA ASP A 387 -4.77 -3.65 6.11
C ASP A 387 -6.25 -3.61 5.76
N MET A 388 -7.11 -3.13 6.67
CA MET A 388 -8.52 -2.91 6.40
C MET A 388 -8.74 -1.85 5.31
N ALA A 389 -8.00 -0.74 5.34
CA ALA A 389 -8.09 0.31 4.33
C ALA A 389 -7.72 -0.23 2.94
N TRP A 390 -6.65 -1.03 2.85
CA TRP A 390 -6.25 -1.69 1.63
C TRP A 390 -7.26 -2.75 1.17
N LEU A 391 -7.83 -3.53 2.09
CA LEU A 391 -8.84 -4.53 1.78
C LEU A 391 -10.09 -3.91 1.16
N PHE A 392 -10.70 -2.95 1.85
CA PHE A 392 -11.96 -2.34 1.40
C PHE A 392 -11.75 -1.35 0.25
N GLY A 393 -10.67 -0.57 0.29
CA GLY A 393 -10.45 0.49 -0.68
C GLY A 393 -9.82 0.00 -1.97
N ALA A 394 -8.89 -0.97 -1.89
CA ALA A 394 -8.05 -1.32 -3.02
C ALA A 394 -8.18 -2.79 -3.45
N GLY A 395 -8.46 -3.71 -2.53
CA GLY A 395 -8.37 -5.14 -2.79
C GLY A 395 -9.37 -5.66 -3.82
N PHE A 396 -10.61 -5.17 -3.72
CA PHE A 396 -11.68 -5.52 -4.67
C PHE A 396 -11.87 -4.49 -5.78
N ALA A 397 -11.11 -3.39 -5.78
CA ALA A 397 -11.34 -2.27 -6.68
C ALA A 397 -11.25 -2.65 -8.17
N PRO A 398 -10.22 -3.36 -8.66
CA PRO A 398 -10.19 -3.79 -10.06
C PRO A 398 -11.34 -4.74 -10.42
N LEU A 399 -11.66 -5.69 -9.53
CA LEU A 399 -12.71 -6.69 -9.75
C LEU A 399 -14.08 -6.03 -9.90
N VAL A 400 -14.44 -5.19 -8.93
CA VAL A 400 -15.74 -4.50 -8.89
C VAL A 400 -15.82 -3.46 -10.00
N ALA A 401 -14.77 -2.66 -10.20
CA ALA A 401 -14.79 -1.62 -11.23
C ALA A 401 -14.90 -2.22 -12.64
N LEU A 402 -14.11 -3.25 -12.96
CA LEU A 402 -14.18 -3.90 -14.28
C LEU A 402 -15.52 -4.62 -14.46
N GLY A 403 -15.96 -5.40 -13.48
CA GLY A 403 -17.22 -6.16 -13.55
C GLY A 403 -18.43 -5.24 -13.73
N LEU A 404 -18.55 -4.20 -12.90
CA LEU A 404 -19.65 -3.24 -13.05
C LEU A 404 -19.53 -2.42 -14.34
N SER A 405 -18.33 -2.12 -14.81
CA SER A 405 -18.16 -1.38 -16.08
C SER A 405 -18.52 -2.23 -17.29
N ALA A 406 -18.32 -3.54 -17.24
CA ALA A 406 -18.73 -4.45 -18.29
C ALA A 406 -20.25 -4.60 -18.38
N GLU A 407 -20.95 -4.60 -17.23
CA GLU A 407 -22.41 -4.78 -17.17
C GLU A 407 -23.19 -3.47 -17.35
N PHE A 408 -22.75 -2.39 -16.69
CA PHE A 408 -23.48 -1.11 -16.61
C PHE A 408 -22.79 0.05 -17.35
N GLY A 409 -21.64 -0.22 -18.00
CA GLY A 409 -20.81 0.78 -18.66
C GLY A 409 -19.95 1.60 -17.69
N LEU A 410 -19.11 2.47 -18.24
CA LEU A 410 -18.10 3.21 -17.47
C LEU A 410 -18.67 4.17 -16.42
N ALA A 411 -19.96 4.51 -16.45
CA ALA A 411 -20.63 5.24 -15.37
C ALA A 411 -20.54 4.50 -14.02
N ALA A 412 -20.39 3.18 -14.03
CA ALA A 412 -20.14 2.39 -12.83
C ALA A 412 -18.83 2.76 -12.13
N VAL A 413 -17.79 3.16 -12.86
CA VAL A 413 -16.53 3.66 -12.28
C VAL A 413 -16.78 4.91 -11.44
N SER A 414 -17.60 5.83 -11.96
CA SER A 414 -18.02 7.03 -11.23
C SER A 414 -18.78 6.65 -9.97
N GLY A 415 -19.76 5.75 -10.07
CA GLY A 415 -20.52 5.26 -8.91
C GLY A 415 -19.61 4.63 -7.85
N TYR A 416 -18.65 3.81 -8.26
CA TYR A 416 -17.68 3.18 -7.38
C TYR A 416 -16.81 4.22 -6.65
N LEU A 417 -16.21 5.17 -7.37
CA LEU A 417 -15.39 6.22 -6.75
C LEU A 417 -16.23 7.16 -5.86
N LEU A 418 -17.42 7.56 -6.29
CA LEU A 418 -18.34 8.39 -5.49
C LEU A 418 -18.75 7.69 -4.19
N SER A 419 -18.95 6.37 -4.21
CA SER A 419 -19.21 5.60 -2.99
C SER A 419 -18.03 5.71 -2.01
N GLY A 420 -16.80 5.59 -2.50
CA GLY A 420 -15.59 5.76 -1.71
C GLY A 420 -15.45 7.17 -1.13
N VAL A 421 -15.82 8.19 -1.91
CA VAL A 421 -15.83 9.60 -1.49
C VAL A 421 -16.87 9.83 -0.39
N ALA A 422 -18.10 9.34 -0.57
CA ALA A 422 -19.16 9.45 0.42
C ALA A 422 -18.75 8.80 1.76
N CYS A 423 -18.21 7.58 1.72
CA CYS A 423 -17.69 6.90 2.90
C CYS A 423 -16.54 7.67 3.57
N THR A 424 -15.62 8.21 2.77
CA THR A 424 -14.47 8.98 3.27
C THR A 424 -14.94 10.25 3.99
N LEU A 425 -15.80 11.03 3.36
CA LEU A 425 -16.34 12.26 3.95
C LEU A 425 -17.18 11.98 5.20
N LEU A 426 -17.96 10.89 5.19
CA LEU A 426 -18.73 10.46 6.36
C LEU A 426 -17.80 10.09 7.53
N ALA A 427 -16.79 9.24 7.30
CA ALA A 427 -15.80 8.89 8.31
C ALA A 427 -15.05 10.13 8.84
N LEU A 428 -14.64 11.02 7.95
CA LEU A 428 -14.02 12.29 8.31
C LEU A 428 -14.99 13.30 8.92
N ARG A 429 -16.31 13.13 8.89
CA ARG A 429 -17.25 13.98 9.62
C ARG A 429 -17.47 13.43 11.03
N ILE A 430 -17.67 12.12 11.12
CA ILE A 430 -17.85 11.38 12.36
C ILE A 430 -16.63 11.54 13.27
N ASN A 431 -15.41 11.41 12.72
CA ASN A 431 -14.17 11.64 13.46
C ASN A 431 -14.06 13.08 14.04
N ARG A 432 -14.89 14.03 13.61
CA ARG A 432 -14.76 15.47 13.93
C ARG A 432 -15.66 15.73 15.13
N ALA A 433 -16.88 15.20 15.06
CA ALA A 433 -17.82 15.16 16.17
C ALA A 433 -17.23 14.44 17.41
N LEU A 434 -16.44 13.39 17.22
CA LEU A 434 -15.80 12.70 18.35
C LEU A 434 -14.66 13.50 18.98
N GLY A 435 -13.89 14.23 18.16
CA GLY A 435 -12.82 15.09 18.63
C GLY A 435 -13.28 16.36 19.33
N THR A 436 -14.57 16.71 19.27
CA THR A 436 -15.17 17.83 20.02
C THR A 436 -15.70 17.44 21.40
N HIS A 437 -15.62 16.16 21.77
CA HIS A 437 -16.08 15.63 23.07
C HIS A 437 -14.92 15.18 23.99
N VAL A 438 -13.68 15.53 23.65
CA VAL A 438 -12.47 15.40 24.48
C VAL A 438 -11.84 16.78 24.55
#